data_AF-A0A2D0NJ54-F1
#
_entry.id   AF-A0A2D0NJ54-F1
#
_cell.length_a   1.000
_cell.length_b   1.000
_cell.length_c   1.000
_cell.angle_alpha   90.00
_cell.angle_beta   90.00
_cell.angle_gamma   90.00
#
_symmetry.space_group_name_H-M   'P 1'
#
loop_
_entity.id
_entity.type
_entity.pdbx_description
1 polymer ?
#
loop_
_entity_poly.entity_id
_entity_poly.type
_entity_poly.pdbx_seq_one_letter_code
_entity_poly.pdbx_strand_id
1 'polypeptide(L)'
;MKFALALAFVLATSFVAYCQSPQPEPAKPQSDLLAFLDSLRLDPSFQQEMNQLAEGLFTAIGASPHSILHQPLPDFSLSDLEGQILTNEDLFGKVVLLHIWHPDYETAPELHTQLDQLQDFYQDQDVLFLSLTTVQPEYLTPYLQRFPLHFRHFPAAYSLICQISMIPQNILVDRNGIIRYTTASFSDLMFGKDTLDLPALREQIDDLLVE
;
A
#
# COMPACT_ATOMS: atom_id res chain seq x y z
N MET A 1 17.66 -9.31 -20.90
CA MET A 1 18.62 -8.29 -20.39
C MET A 1 18.31 -6.84 -20.80
N LYS A 2 18.38 -6.41 -22.08
CA LYS A 2 18.13 -4.98 -22.45
C LYS A 2 16.69 -4.50 -22.21
N PHE A 3 15.70 -5.37 -22.38
CA PHE A 3 14.28 -5.06 -22.20
C PHE A 3 13.89 -4.95 -20.71
N ALA A 4 14.40 -5.86 -19.87
CA ALA A 4 14.20 -5.84 -18.43
C ALA A 4 14.88 -4.62 -17.76
N LEU A 5 16.06 -4.21 -18.23
CA LEU A 5 16.71 -2.97 -17.78
C LEU A 5 15.90 -1.72 -18.15
N ALA A 6 15.31 -1.70 -19.36
CA ALA A 6 14.47 -0.59 -19.80
C ALA A 6 13.15 -0.51 -19.00
N LEU A 7 12.55 -1.66 -18.67
CA LEU A 7 11.34 -1.72 -17.85
C LEU A 7 11.61 -1.33 -16.40
N ALA A 8 12.69 -1.84 -15.79
CA ALA A 8 13.10 -1.45 -14.44
C ALA A 8 13.47 0.03 -14.36
N PHE A 9 14.12 0.60 -15.39
CA PHE A 9 14.41 2.03 -15.48
C PHE A 9 13.12 2.86 -15.62
N VAL A 10 12.17 2.43 -16.45
CA VAL A 10 10.85 3.07 -16.56
C VAL A 10 10.11 3.01 -15.23
N LEU A 11 10.07 1.87 -14.54
CA LEU A 11 9.38 1.74 -13.25
C LEU A 11 10.05 2.57 -12.13
N ALA A 12 11.38 2.58 -12.05
CA ALA A 12 12.12 3.35 -11.05
C ALA A 12 12.01 4.88 -11.28
N THR A 13 12.08 5.33 -12.53
CA THR A 13 11.87 6.75 -12.87
C THR A 13 10.41 7.17 -12.72
N SER A 14 9.47 6.26 -13.01
CA SER A 14 8.04 6.51 -12.83
C SER A 14 7.66 6.56 -11.35
N PHE A 15 8.27 5.77 -10.48
CA PHE A 15 7.99 5.82 -9.03
C PHE A 15 8.43 7.16 -8.41
N VAL A 16 9.63 7.64 -8.73
CA VAL A 16 10.13 8.94 -8.24
C VAL A 16 9.32 10.11 -8.83
N ALA A 17 8.90 10.01 -10.10
CA ALA A 17 8.07 11.04 -10.74
C ALA A 17 6.60 11.01 -10.25
N TYR A 18 6.04 9.81 -10.02
CA TYR A 18 4.73 9.57 -9.40
C TYR A 18 4.64 10.24 -8.04
N CYS A 19 5.75 10.16 -7.32
CA CYS A 19 5.92 10.77 -6.03
C CYS A 19 5.95 12.32 -6.09
N GLN A 20 6.45 12.92 -7.18
CA GLN A 20 6.71 14.36 -7.23
C GLN A 20 5.63 15.20 -7.94
N SER A 21 4.50 14.63 -8.39
CA SER A 21 3.52 15.38 -9.19
C SER A 21 2.04 14.97 -8.99
N PRO A 22 1.08 15.91 -9.07
CA PRO A 22 -0.35 15.59 -9.19
C PRO A 22 -0.60 14.90 -10.54
N GLN A 23 -1.19 13.70 -10.51
CA GLN A 23 -1.32 12.87 -11.71
C GLN A 23 -2.50 13.32 -12.60
N PRO A 24 -2.30 13.52 -13.91
CA PRO A 24 -3.39 13.62 -14.88
C PRO A 24 -3.98 12.25 -15.21
N GLU A 25 -5.26 12.24 -15.62
CA GLU A 25 -6.04 11.04 -15.96
C GLU A 25 -5.33 10.15 -17.02
N PRO A 26 -5.23 8.82 -16.81
CA PRO A 26 -4.45 7.95 -17.68
C PRO A 26 -5.12 7.73 -19.05
N ALA A 27 -4.32 7.79 -20.13
CA ALA A 27 -4.77 7.46 -21.47
C ALA A 27 -5.00 5.94 -21.64
N LYS A 28 -6.11 5.54 -22.27
CA LYS A 28 -6.46 4.12 -22.46
C LYS A 28 -5.47 3.41 -23.41
N PRO A 29 -4.82 2.31 -22.97
CA PRO A 29 -3.91 1.53 -23.82
C PRO A 29 -4.66 0.63 -24.83
N GLN A 30 -3.99 0.27 -25.93
CA GLN A 30 -4.52 -0.66 -26.95
C GLN A 30 -4.59 -2.10 -26.42
N SER A 31 -5.69 -2.81 -26.68
CA SER A 31 -6.01 -4.14 -26.13
C SER A 31 -4.92 -5.19 -26.33
N ASP A 32 -4.29 -5.18 -27.50
CA ASP A 32 -3.32 -6.22 -27.89
C ASP A 32 -2.00 -6.05 -27.13
N LEU A 33 -1.67 -4.81 -26.76
CA LEU A 33 -0.51 -4.51 -25.93
C LEU A 33 -0.75 -4.99 -24.50
N LEU A 34 -1.96 -4.80 -23.95
CA LEU A 34 -2.31 -5.29 -22.61
C LEU A 34 -2.19 -6.82 -22.53
N ALA A 35 -2.79 -7.54 -23.48
CA ALA A 35 -2.73 -9.00 -23.50
C ALA A 35 -1.28 -9.52 -23.61
N PHE A 36 -0.44 -8.85 -24.39
CA PHE A 36 0.98 -9.18 -24.47
C PHE A 36 1.72 -8.92 -23.15
N LEU A 37 1.48 -7.76 -22.52
CA LEU A 37 2.08 -7.42 -21.24
C LEU A 37 1.63 -8.37 -20.13
N ASP A 38 0.36 -8.79 -20.13
CA ASP A 38 -0.16 -9.80 -19.20
C ASP A 38 0.51 -11.15 -19.42
N SER A 39 0.69 -11.57 -20.68
CA SER A 39 1.39 -12.81 -20.99
C SER A 39 2.86 -12.80 -20.52
N LEU A 40 3.53 -11.66 -20.60
CA LEU A 40 4.89 -11.49 -20.09
C LEU A 40 4.93 -11.48 -18.56
N ARG A 41 4.00 -10.79 -17.91
CA ARG A 41 3.87 -10.72 -16.44
C ARG A 41 3.66 -12.11 -15.82
N LEU A 42 2.89 -12.97 -16.49
CA LEU A 42 2.55 -14.31 -16.01
C LEU A 42 3.62 -15.38 -16.33
N ASP A 43 4.64 -15.07 -17.13
CA ASP A 43 5.71 -16.02 -17.47
C ASP A 43 6.69 -16.22 -16.29
N PRO A 44 6.83 -17.43 -15.72
CA PRO A 44 7.65 -17.68 -14.53
C PRO A 44 9.13 -17.29 -14.67
N SER A 45 9.69 -17.37 -15.88
CA SER A 45 11.09 -16.99 -16.12
C SER A 45 11.26 -15.48 -16.07
N PHE A 46 10.29 -14.74 -16.61
CA PHE A 46 10.22 -13.29 -16.48
C PHE A 46 10.04 -12.88 -15.01
N GLN A 47 9.19 -13.58 -14.26
CA GLN A 47 9.01 -13.32 -12.82
C GLN A 47 10.32 -13.46 -12.04
N GLN A 48 11.05 -14.55 -12.31
CA GLN A 48 12.33 -14.82 -11.67
C GLN A 48 13.38 -13.76 -12.00
N GLU A 49 13.48 -13.35 -13.28
CA GLU A 49 14.42 -12.28 -13.70
C GLU A 49 14.08 -10.95 -13.02
N MET A 50 12.81 -10.58 -12.95
CA MET A 50 12.38 -9.32 -12.33
C MET A 50 12.63 -9.29 -10.82
N ASN A 51 12.44 -10.42 -10.13
CA ASN A 51 12.75 -10.52 -8.70
C ASN A 51 14.25 -10.31 -8.43
N GLN A 52 15.12 -10.93 -9.22
CA GLN A 52 16.58 -10.76 -9.10
C GLN A 52 17.02 -9.32 -9.38
N LEU A 53 16.41 -8.67 -10.37
CA LEU A 53 16.70 -7.27 -10.70
C LEU A 53 16.21 -6.32 -9.61
N ALA A 54 15.05 -6.57 -9.01
CA ALA A 54 14.55 -5.78 -7.90
C ALA A 54 15.48 -5.88 -6.69
N GLU A 55 15.84 -7.09 -6.27
CA GLU A 55 16.81 -7.32 -5.18
C GLU A 55 18.14 -6.61 -5.45
N GLY A 56 18.64 -6.68 -6.69
CA GLY A 56 19.85 -6.00 -7.11
C GLY A 56 19.73 -4.47 -7.09
N LEU A 57 18.60 -3.92 -7.55
CA LEU A 57 18.33 -2.48 -7.54
C LEU A 57 18.26 -1.94 -6.11
N PHE A 58 17.49 -2.61 -5.24
CA PHE A 58 17.39 -2.29 -3.82
C PHE A 58 18.77 -2.26 -3.16
N THR A 59 19.56 -3.33 -3.35
CA THR A 59 20.93 -3.40 -2.84
C THR A 59 21.81 -2.25 -3.35
N ALA A 60 21.71 -1.91 -4.64
CA ALA A 60 22.57 -0.93 -5.28
C ALA A 60 22.26 0.53 -4.87
N ILE A 61 21.00 0.87 -4.63
CA ILE A 61 20.62 2.24 -4.22
C ILE A 61 20.76 2.46 -2.71
N GLY A 62 21.29 1.50 -1.96
CA GLY A 62 21.37 1.56 -0.49
C GLY A 62 20.00 1.47 0.19
N ALA A 63 18.91 1.51 -0.57
CA ALA A 63 17.61 0.98 -0.18
C ALA A 63 17.67 -0.55 -0.28
N SER A 64 18.57 -1.18 0.49
CA SER A 64 18.18 -2.43 1.11
C SER A 64 16.74 -2.20 1.60
N PRO A 65 15.79 -3.12 1.42
CA PRO A 65 14.66 -3.14 2.32
C PRO A 65 15.27 -3.35 3.70
N HIS A 66 15.79 -2.29 4.33
CA HIS A 66 15.69 -2.06 5.74
C HIS A 66 14.21 -2.22 5.93
N SER A 67 13.86 -3.46 6.24
CA SER A 67 12.51 -3.84 6.48
C SER A 67 12.04 -2.83 7.48
N ILE A 68 11.08 -2.00 7.09
CA ILE A 68 10.45 -1.04 7.99
C ILE A 68 9.92 -1.77 9.23
N LEU A 69 9.76 -3.10 9.14
CA LEU A 69 9.61 -4.01 10.26
C LEU A 69 10.63 -3.71 11.38
N HIS A 70 10.10 -3.64 12.58
CA HIS A 70 10.79 -3.33 13.82
C HIS A 70 11.35 -1.90 13.90
N GLN A 71 11.01 -1.03 12.94
CA GLN A 71 11.28 0.41 13.02
C GLN A 71 10.05 1.15 13.57
N PRO A 72 10.25 2.28 14.27
CA PRO A 72 9.14 3.16 14.60
C PRO A 72 8.52 3.72 13.33
N LEU A 73 7.19 3.91 13.35
CA LEU A 73 6.49 4.65 12.32
C LEU A 73 7.04 6.09 12.29
N PRO A 74 7.47 6.63 11.13
CA PRO A 74 7.98 7.99 11.02
C PRO A 74 6.97 9.02 11.51
N ASP A 75 7.47 10.15 12.02
CA ASP A 75 6.62 11.24 12.47
C ASP A 75 5.74 11.76 11.32
N PHE A 76 4.46 11.89 11.58
CA PHE A 76 3.48 12.41 10.64
C PHE A 76 2.45 13.31 11.32
N SER A 77 1.82 14.13 10.50
CA SER A 77 0.62 14.89 10.84
C SER A 77 -0.25 14.90 9.59
N LEU A 78 -1.33 14.13 9.62
CA LEU A 78 -2.24 13.96 8.49
C LEU A 78 -3.63 14.45 8.87
N SER A 79 -4.31 15.11 7.93
CA SER A 79 -5.71 15.50 8.07
C SER A 79 -6.60 14.46 7.39
N ASP A 80 -7.67 14.05 8.05
CA ASP A 80 -8.71 13.26 7.40
C ASP A 80 -9.67 14.12 6.56
N LEU A 81 -10.64 13.47 5.90
CA LEU A 81 -11.67 14.11 5.08
C LEU A 81 -12.57 15.07 5.88
N GLU A 82 -12.70 14.87 7.19
CA GLU A 82 -13.45 15.74 8.09
C GLU A 82 -12.61 16.92 8.63
N GLY A 83 -11.32 16.98 8.30
CA GLY A 83 -10.41 18.02 8.75
C GLY A 83 -9.79 17.77 10.13
N GLN A 84 -9.94 16.55 10.68
CA GLN A 84 -9.34 16.17 11.96
C GLN A 84 -7.90 15.71 11.72
N ILE A 85 -6.99 16.22 12.55
CA ILE A 85 -5.58 15.87 12.49
C ILE A 85 -5.35 14.57 13.26
N LEU A 86 -4.49 13.72 12.71
CA LEU A 86 -3.93 12.53 13.35
C LEU A 86 -2.41 12.63 13.34
N THR A 87 -1.80 12.26 14.46
CA THR A 87 -0.35 12.20 14.68
C THR A 87 0.05 10.85 15.28
N ASN A 88 1.35 10.59 15.38
CA ASN A 88 1.87 9.37 16.02
C ASN A 88 1.42 9.24 17.49
N GLU A 89 1.26 10.36 18.21
CA GLU A 89 0.85 10.34 19.62
C GLU A 89 -0.55 9.73 19.81
N ASP A 90 -1.44 9.95 18.84
CA ASP A 90 -2.81 9.44 18.83
C ASP A 90 -2.87 7.91 18.62
N LEU A 91 -1.76 7.30 18.21
CA LEU A 91 -1.67 5.86 17.94
C LEU A 91 -1.25 5.04 19.16
N PHE A 92 -0.69 5.66 20.20
CA PHE A 92 -0.16 4.92 21.35
C PHE A 92 -1.26 4.12 22.07
N GLY A 93 -0.91 2.90 22.46
CA GLY A 93 -1.82 1.96 23.11
C GLY A 93 -2.75 1.21 22.14
N LYS A 94 -2.67 1.48 20.83
CA LYS A 94 -3.54 0.88 19.81
C LYS A 94 -2.72 0.08 18.80
N VAL A 95 -3.27 -1.03 18.36
CA VAL A 95 -2.79 -1.71 17.15
C VAL A 95 -3.34 -0.94 15.96
N VAL A 96 -2.51 -0.63 14.96
CA VAL A 96 -2.93 0.20 13.82
C VAL A 96 -2.72 -0.55 12.52
N LEU A 97 -3.79 -0.71 11.75
CA LEU A 97 -3.75 -1.14 10.36
C LEU A 97 -3.74 0.08 9.45
N LEU A 98 -2.62 0.30 8.77
CA LEU A 98 -2.51 1.26 7.67
C LEU A 98 -2.81 0.54 6.36
N HIS A 99 -3.95 0.86 5.76
CA HIS A 99 -4.30 0.40 4.43
C HIS A 99 -3.90 1.47 3.41
N ILE A 100 -2.88 1.19 2.61
CA ILE A 100 -2.25 2.15 1.69
C ILE A 100 -2.61 1.77 0.27
N TRP A 101 -3.29 2.67 -0.43
CA TRP A 101 -3.95 2.33 -1.68
C TRP A 101 -4.09 3.50 -2.65
N HIS A 102 -4.49 3.18 -3.88
CA HIS A 102 -4.83 4.15 -4.92
C HIS A 102 -5.93 3.58 -5.83
N PRO A 103 -6.89 4.41 -6.29
CA PRO A 103 -7.95 4.02 -7.22
C PRO A 103 -7.50 3.25 -8.48
N ASP A 104 -6.29 3.51 -8.96
CA ASP A 104 -5.74 2.86 -10.17
C ASP A 104 -5.27 1.42 -9.91
N TYR A 105 -4.95 1.09 -8.66
CA TYR A 105 -4.46 -0.24 -8.27
C TYR A 105 -5.50 -1.05 -7.50
N GLU A 106 -6.50 -0.37 -6.94
CA GLU A 106 -7.56 -1.00 -6.17
C GLU A 106 -8.88 -0.94 -6.94
N THR A 107 -9.25 -2.08 -7.51
CA THR A 107 -10.45 -2.20 -8.34
C THR A 107 -11.39 -3.32 -7.88
N ALA A 108 -11.17 -3.90 -6.69
CA ALA A 108 -11.96 -5.01 -6.17
C ALA A 108 -12.88 -4.54 -5.01
N PRO A 109 -14.19 -4.31 -5.24
CA PRO A 109 -15.14 -3.93 -4.19
C PRO A 109 -15.21 -4.93 -3.02
N GLU A 110 -14.84 -6.18 -3.29
CA GLU A 110 -14.77 -7.27 -2.33
C GLU A 110 -13.70 -7.00 -1.25
N LEU A 111 -12.58 -6.38 -1.61
CA LEU A 111 -11.50 -6.06 -0.67
C LEU A 111 -11.94 -4.99 0.35
N HIS A 112 -12.60 -3.93 -0.12
CA HIS A 112 -13.17 -2.91 0.77
C HIS A 112 -14.18 -3.51 1.74
N THR A 113 -15.09 -4.37 1.22
CA THR A 113 -16.09 -5.06 2.05
C THR A 113 -15.41 -5.93 3.12
N GLN A 114 -14.34 -6.61 2.75
CA GLN A 114 -13.54 -7.45 3.66
C GLN A 114 -12.85 -6.62 4.75
N LEU A 115 -12.29 -5.48 4.40
CA LEU A 115 -11.64 -4.57 5.36
C LEU A 115 -12.66 -3.94 6.33
N ASP A 116 -13.84 -3.56 5.83
CA ASP A 116 -14.93 -3.07 6.68
C ASP A 116 -15.40 -4.15 7.68
N GLN A 117 -15.58 -5.38 7.21
CA GLN A 117 -15.92 -6.51 8.09
C GLN A 117 -14.84 -6.78 9.14
N LEU A 118 -13.57 -6.59 8.78
CA LEU A 118 -12.45 -6.74 9.71
C LEU A 118 -12.46 -5.63 10.76
N GLN A 119 -12.71 -4.37 10.36
CA GLN A 119 -12.90 -3.27 11.31
C GLN A 119 -14.06 -3.54 12.27
N ASP A 120 -15.22 -3.95 11.75
CA ASP A 120 -16.40 -4.27 12.55
C ASP A 120 -16.10 -5.39 13.57
N PHE A 121 -15.28 -6.37 13.19
CA PHE A 121 -14.87 -7.45 14.08
C PHE A 121 -14.02 -6.95 15.26
N TYR A 122 -13.20 -5.92 15.05
CA TYR A 122 -12.31 -5.34 16.07
C TYR A 122 -12.86 -4.06 16.72
N GLN A 123 -14.11 -3.66 16.45
CA GLN A 123 -14.66 -2.38 16.89
C GLN A 123 -14.63 -2.13 18.41
N ASP A 124 -14.72 -3.20 19.21
CA ASP A 124 -14.69 -3.15 20.69
C ASP A 124 -13.28 -3.34 21.27
N GLN A 125 -12.25 -3.32 20.43
CA GLN A 125 -10.86 -3.56 20.78
C GLN A 125 -10.01 -2.33 20.46
N ASP A 126 -8.80 -2.25 21.01
CA ASP A 126 -7.85 -1.16 20.73
C ASP A 126 -7.15 -1.35 19.37
N VAL A 127 -7.93 -1.43 18.29
CA VAL A 127 -7.46 -1.52 16.90
C VAL A 127 -7.97 -0.31 16.10
N LEU A 128 -7.06 0.36 15.39
CA LEU A 128 -7.39 1.44 14.46
C LEU A 128 -7.18 1.00 13.02
N PHE A 129 -8.17 1.26 12.18
CA PHE A 129 -8.09 1.10 10.74
C PHE A 129 -7.95 2.48 10.13
N LEU A 130 -6.89 2.71 9.34
CA LEU A 130 -6.60 3.99 8.70
C LEU A 130 -6.38 3.77 7.21
N SER A 131 -7.10 4.54 6.40
CA SER A 131 -7.03 4.50 4.95
C SER A 131 -6.14 5.64 4.47
N LEU A 132 -5.02 5.32 3.83
CA LEU A 132 -4.02 6.30 3.38
C LEU A 132 -3.91 6.25 1.85
N THR A 133 -4.00 7.42 1.22
CA THR A 133 -3.84 7.53 -0.23
C THR A 133 -3.12 8.83 -0.62
N THR A 134 -2.50 8.84 -1.80
CA THR A 134 -1.89 10.03 -2.40
C THR A 134 -2.91 10.93 -3.12
N VAL A 135 -4.15 10.45 -3.29
CA VAL A 135 -5.24 11.16 -3.95
C VAL A 135 -5.64 12.41 -3.17
N GLN A 136 -5.88 13.53 -3.87
CA GLN A 136 -6.38 14.76 -3.26
C GLN A 136 -7.85 14.60 -2.80
N PRO A 137 -8.27 15.27 -1.72
CA PRO A 137 -9.62 15.12 -1.14
C PRO A 137 -10.76 15.28 -2.17
N GLU A 138 -10.60 16.20 -3.12
CA GLU A 138 -11.57 16.53 -4.17
C GLU A 138 -11.87 15.36 -5.11
N TYR A 139 -10.88 14.49 -5.36
CA TYR A 139 -11.01 13.32 -6.23
C TYR A 139 -11.34 12.04 -5.46
N LEU A 140 -11.07 12.02 -4.15
CA LEU A 140 -11.33 10.86 -3.30
C LEU A 140 -12.82 10.69 -3.00
N THR A 141 -13.53 11.80 -2.72
CA THR A 141 -14.95 11.76 -2.33
C THR A 141 -15.84 11.04 -3.36
N PRO A 142 -15.77 11.34 -4.68
CA PRO A 142 -16.56 10.63 -5.69
C PRO A 142 -16.24 9.13 -5.78
N TYR A 143 -14.98 8.75 -5.53
CA TYR A 143 -14.59 7.33 -5.54
C TYR A 143 -15.22 6.57 -4.38
N LEU A 144 -15.15 7.12 -3.15
CA LEU A 144 -15.72 6.50 -1.95
C LEU A 144 -17.25 6.41 -2.00
N GLN A 145 -17.94 7.29 -2.74
CA GLN A 145 -19.37 7.14 -2.99
C GLN A 145 -19.71 5.90 -3.82
N ARG A 146 -18.80 5.47 -4.70
CA ARG A 146 -18.98 4.30 -5.57
C ARG A 146 -18.46 3.02 -4.92
N PHE A 147 -17.36 3.12 -4.19
CA PHE A 147 -16.70 2.02 -3.49
C PHE A 147 -16.47 2.42 -2.04
N PRO A 148 -17.49 2.29 -1.18
CA PRO A 148 -17.40 2.67 0.21
C PRO A 148 -16.29 1.92 0.95
N LEU A 149 -15.71 2.59 1.93
CA LEU A 149 -14.79 2.07 2.93
C LEU A 149 -15.08 2.91 4.18
N HIS A 150 -15.30 2.27 5.33
CA HIS A 150 -16.00 2.91 6.46
C HIS A 150 -15.08 3.27 7.64
N PHE A 151 -13.77 3.35 7.42
CA PHE A 151 -12.80 3.89 8.37
C PHE A 151 -12.24 5.24 7.93
N ARG A 152 -11.52 5.90 8.84
CA ARG A 152 -10.96 7.24 8.62
C ARG A 152 -10.03 7.26 7.40
N HIS A 153 -10.25 8.26 6.55
CA HIS A 153 -9.54 8.44 5.29
C HIS A 153 -8.60 9.64 5.35
N PHE A 154 -7.33 9.39 5.08
CA PHE A 154 -6.26 10.37 5.03
C PHE A 154 -5.81 10.55 3.57
N PRO A 155 -6.43 11.49 2.84
CA PRO A 155 -5.99 11.87 1.50
C PRO A 155 -4.64 12.58 1.56
N ALA A 156 -3.99 12.72 0.39
CA ALA A 156 -2.72 13.43 0.24
C ALA A 156 -1.62 12.99 1.24
N ALA A 157 -1.63 11.73 1.69
CA ALA A 157 -0.71 11.16 2.68
C ALA A 157 0.70 10.85 2.12
N TYR A 158 1.08 11.56 1.06
CA TYR A 158 2.30 11.34 0.29
C TYR A 158 3.58 11.36 1.15
N SER A 159 3.67 12.30 2.10
CA SER A 159 4.84 12.46 2.98
C SER A 159 5.13 11.23 3.84
N LEU A 160 4.09 10.53 4.30
CA LEU A 160 4.23 9.30 5.08
C LEU A 160 4.45 8.09 4.15
N ILE A 161 3.61 7.94 3.11
CA ILE A 161 3.64 6.81 2.18
C ILE A 161 5.05 6.61 1.59
N CYS A 162 5.72 7.69 1.17
CA CYS A 162 7.07 7.59 0.60
C CYS A 162 8.17 7.12 1.54
N GLN A 163 7.94 7.20 2.85
CA GLN A 163 8.91 6.77 3.85
C GLN A 163 8.73 5.30 4.21
N ILE A 164 7.51 4.78 4.11
CA ILE A 164 7.16 3.48 4.70
C ILE A 164 6.56 2.48 3.71
N SER A 165 6.29 2.84 2.46
CA SER A 165 5.43 1.99 1.64
C SER A 165 5.68 2.05 0.14
N MET A 166 5.22 0.99 -0.51
CA MET A 166 4.76 1.01 -1.90
C MET A 166 3.23 0.93 -1.92
N ILE A 167 2.60 1.23 -3.06
CA ILE A 167 1.14 1.18 -3.22
C ILE A 167 0.79 0.03 -4.19
N PRO A 168 -0.15 -0.87 -3.88
CA PRO A 168 -0.89 -1.01 -2.61
C PRO A 168 -0.12 -1.83 -1.56
N GLN A 169 -0.39 -1.56 -0.28
CA GLN A 169 0.22 -2.29 0.85
C GLN A 169 -0.62 -2.13 2.12
N ASN A 170 -0.64 -3.16 2.98
CA ASN A 170 -1.11 -3.01 4.36
C ASN A 170 0.07 -3.13 5.32
N ILE A 171 0.06 -2.30 6.36
CA ILE A 171 1.10 -2.26 7.40
C ILE A 171 0.41 -2.35 8.76
N LEU A 172 0.89 -3.25 9.63
CA LEU A 172 0.49 -3.27 11.04
C LEU A 172 1.56 -2.61 11.90
N VAL A 173 1.08 -1.75 12.79
CA VAL A 173 1.87 -1.05 13.81
C VAL A 173 1.37 -1.49 15.17
N ASP A 174 2.28 -1.82 16.09
CA ASP A 174 1.92 -2.20 17.45
C ASP A 174 1.61 -1.00 18.35
N ARG A 175 1.21 -1.30 19.59
CA ARG A 175 0.81 -0.33 20.61
C ARG A 175 1.89 0.69 20.99
N ASN A 176 3.15 0.44 20.63
CA ASN A 176 4.28 1.33 20.88
C ASN A 176 4.67 2.14 19.64
N GLY A 177 3.89 2.06 18.55
CA GLY A 177 4.20 2.75 17.30
C GLY A 177 5.28 2.06 16.46
N ILE A 178 5.57 0.78 16.71
CA ILE A 178 6.58 0.02 15.94
C ILE A 178 5.89 -0.77 14.84
N ILE A 179 6.42 -0.74 13.62
CA ILE A 179 5.89 -1.50 12.49
C ILE A 179 6.24 -2.99 12.69
N ARG A 180 5.25 -3.88 12.63
CA ARG A 180 5.43 -5.31 12.95
C ARG A 180 5.09 -6.26 11.82
N TYR A 181 4.29 -5.82 10.86
CA TYR A 181 3.89 -6.66 9.73
C TYR A 181 3.60 -5.82 8.48
N THR A 182 3.85 -6.40 7.31
CA THR A 182 3.56 -5.79 6.01
C THR A 182 3.05 -6.84 5.03
N THR A 183 2.00 -6.55 4.26
CA THR A 183 1.43 -7.53 3.31
C THR A 183 2.10 -7.55 1.94
N ALA A 184 3.00 -6.62 1.62
CA ALA A 184 3.58 -6.52 0.28
C ALA A 184 4.97 -7.17 0.20
N SER A 185 5.11 -8.17 -0.68
CA SER A 185 6.37 -8.42 -1.37
C SER A 185 6.34 -7.75 -2.76
N PHE A 186 7.50 -7.40 -3.31
CA PHE A 186 7.60 -6.93 -4.70
C PHE A 186 6.96 -7.91 -5.70
N SER A 187 6.92 -9.21 -5.36
CA SER A 187 6.26 -10.23 -6.16
C SER A 187 4.74 -10.11 -6.14
N ASP A 188 4.13 -9.74 -5.01
CA ASP A 188 2.68 -9.54 -4.92
C ASP A 188 2.25 -8.34 -5.77
N LEU A 189 3.05 -7.26 -5.72
CA LEU A 189 2.89 -6.07 -6.57
C LEU A 189 3.00 -6.40 -8.07
N MET A 190 4.04 -7.16 -8.44
CA MET A 190 4.36 -7.43 -9.85
C MET A 190 3.53 -8.55 -10.47
N PHE A 191 2.96 -9.46 -9.68
CA PHE A 191 2.28 -10.65 -10.19
C PHE A 191 0.80 -10.77 -9.81
N GLY A 192 0.25 -9.78 -9.09
CA GLY A 192 -1.21 -9.61 -8.99
C GLY A 192 -1.84 -10.67 -8.12
N LYS A 193 -1.22 -10.94 -6.97
CA LYS A 193 -1.93 -11.60 -5.88
C LYS A 193 -2.89 -10.56 -5.30
N ASP A 194 -4.03 -10.40 -5.97
CA ASP A 194 -5.05 -9.40 -5.64
C ASP A 194 -5.81 -9.73 -4.33
N THR A 195 -5.45 -10.83 -3.67
CA THR A 195 -6.10 -11.30 -2.45
C THR A 195 -5.27 -10.93 -1.23
N LEU A 196 -5.78 -9.99 -0.44
CA LEU A 196 -5.37 -9.82 0.94
C LEU A 196 -5.55 -11.15 1.70
N ASP A 197 -4.46 -11.66 2.28
CA ASP A 197 -4.54 -12.84 3.16
C ASP A 197 -5.13 -12.42 4.52
N LEU A 198 -6.46 -12.36 4.57
CA LEU A 198 -7.20 -11.98 5.77
C LEU A 198 -6.92 -12.88 6.97
N PRO A 199 -6.87 -14.22 6.85
CA PRO A 199 -6.49 -15.08 7.97
C PRO A 199 -5.13 -14.71 8.56
N ALA A 200 -4.10 -14.53 7.72
CA ALA A 200 -2.78 -14.14 8.19
C ALA A 200 -2.81 -12.74 8.83
N LEU A 201 -3.49 -11.77 8.20
CA LEU A 201 -3.60 -10.42 8.76
C LEU A 201 -4.29 -10.42 10.14
N ARG A 202 -5.36 -11.20 10.29
CA ARG A 202 -6.09 -11.35 11.55
C ARG A 202 -5.24 -11.96 12.64
N GLU A 203 -4.50 -13.04 12.32
CA GLU A 203 -3.55 -13.66 13.26
C GLU A 203 -2.53 -12.64 13.77
N GLN A 204 -1.98 -11.82 12.88
CA GLN A 204 -1.05 -10.76 13.27
C GLN A 204 -1.70 -9.68 14.16
N ILE A 205 -2.95 -9.27 13.90
CA ILE A 205 -3.66 -8.32 14.76
C ILE A 205 -3.89 -8.94 16.16
N ASP A 206 -4.34 -10.19 16.21
CA ASP A 206 -4.62 -10.92 17.46
C ASP A 206 -3.35 -11.05 18.31
N ASP A 207 -2.19 -11.35 17.70
CA ASP A 207 -0.91 -11.41 18.39
C ASP A 207 -0.52 -10.06 19.02
N LEU A 208 -0.65 -8.96 18.26
CA LEU A 208 -0.29 -7.62 18.73
C LEU A 208 -1.24 -7.08 19.81
N LEU A 209 -2.44 -7.63 19.93
CA LEU A 209 -3.40 -7.26 20.98
C LEU A 209 -3.10 -7.91 22.34
N VAL A 210 -2.33 -9.01 22.34
CA VAL A 210 -1.98 -9.75 23.56
C VAL A 210 -0.60 -9.33 24.12
N GLU A 211 0.25 -8.72 23.29
CA GLU A 211 1.49 -8.05 23.72
C GLU A 211 1.26 -6.83 24.62
#